data_AF-A0A0D3LKA5-F1
#
_entry.id   AF-A0A0D3LKA5-F1
#
_cell.length_a   1.000
_cell.length_b   1.000
_cell.length_c   1.000
_cell.angle_alpha   90.00
_cell.angle_beta   90.00
_cell.angle_gamma   90.00
#
_symmetry.space_group_name_H-M   'P 1'
#
loop_
_entity.id
_entity.type
_entity.pdbx_description
1 polymer ?
#
loop_
_entity_poly.entity_id
_entity_poly.type
_entity_poly.pdbx_seq_one_letter_code
_entity_poly.pdbx_strand_id
1 'polypeptide(L)'
;MDIAEILRRLRLEHNYTQEKLGDVLGVEYSTYGKYEKGASKLRLDQAKILADFYRMSLDDFYNYGEKKDSAQKQSVPILEEDIELYLRKRRRQAVSLTIELDGTSETVNHYLKLIEDLNKLVAARG
;
A
#
# COMPACT_ATOMS: atom_id res chain seq x y z
N MET A 1 8.40 -14.74 13.59
CA MET A 1 9.71 -14.09 13.25
C MET A 1 10.10 -13.15 14.39
N ASP A 2 11.38 -12.81 14.61
CA ASP A 2 11.71 -11.77 15.61
C ASP A 2 11.46 -10.36 15.06
N ILE A 3 11.06 -9.41 15.92
CA ILE A 3 10.74 -8.04 15.53
C ILE A 3 11.93 -7.32 14.90
N ALA A 4 13.15 -7.65 15.32
CA ALA A 4 14.37 -7.10 14.75
C ALA A 4 14.52 -7.48 13.25
N GLU A 5 14.19 -8.71 12.90
CA GLU A 5 14.23 -9.20 11.52
C GLU A 5 13.13 -8.58 10.65
N ILE A 6 11.92 -8.45 11.23
CA ILE A 6 10.79 -7.76 10.60
C ILE A 6 11.13 -6.33 10.21
N LEU A 7 11.69 -5.56 11.15
CA LEU A 7 12.10 -4.17 10.93
C LEU A 7 13.09 -4.04 9.76
N ARG A 8 14.11 -4.91 9.77
CA ARG A 8 15.13 -4.93 8.72
C ARG A 8 14.53 -5.26 7.36
N ARG A 9 13.60 -6.22 7.31
CA ARG A 9 12.95 -6.65 6.06
C ARG A 9 12.07 -5.55 5.48
N LEU A 10 11.16 -4.99 6.28
CA LEU A 10 10.32 -3.86 5.89
C LEU A 10 11.16 -2.71 5.34
N ARG A 11 12.25 -2.37 6.02
CA ARG A 11 13.16 -1.32 5.56
C ARG A 11 13.75 -1.63 4.18
N LEU A 12 14.27 -2.84 3.99
CA LEU A 12 14.93 -3.23 2.75
C LEU A 12 13.96 -3.34 1.56
N GLU A 13 12.77 -3.89 1.77
CA GLU A 13 11.76 -4.04 0.71
C GLU A 13 11.20 -2.71 0.24
N HIS A 14 11.13 -1.72 1.13
CA HIS A 14 10.72 -0.36 0.80
C HIS A 14 11.88 0.57 0.43
N ASN A 15 13.12 0.06 0.35
CA ASN A 15 14.34 0.82 0.02
C ASN A 15 14.60 2.02 0.94
N TYR A 16 14.26 1.91 2.23
CA TYR A 16 14.53 2.96 3.21
C TYR A 16 15.92 2.82 3.86
N THR A 17 16.50 3.96 4.23
CA THR A 17 17.71 3.99 5.06
C THR A 17 17.34 3.88 6.54
N GLN A 18 18.26 3.41 7.38
CA GLN A 18 18.04 3.40 8.82
C GLN A 18 17.94 4.84 9.38
N GLU A 19 18.53 5.82 8.71
CA GLU A 19 18.46 7.24 9.07
C GLU A 19 17.04 7.75 8.87
N LYS A 20 16.44 7.46 7.72
CA LYS A 20 15.04 7.80 7.43
C LYS A 20 14.08 7.25 8.48
N LEU A 21 14.29 6.01 8.92
CA LEU A 21 13.43 5.40 9.93
C LEU A 21 13.73 5.88 11.35
N GLY A 22 14.97 6.33 11.61
CA GLY A 22 15.31 7.12 12.79
C GLY A 22 14.50 8.42 12.84
N ASP A 23 14.48 9.17 11.74
CA ASP A 23 13.73 10.43 11.63
C ASP A 23 12.23 10.23 11.84
N VAL A 24 11.66 9.17 11.26
CA VAL A 24 10.22 8.82 11.41
C VAL A 24 9.88 8.56 12.88
N LEU A 25 10.77 7.90 13.62
CA LEU A 25 10.59 7.61 15.04
C LEU A 25 11.01 8.76 15.97
N GLY A 26 11.67 9.79 15.44
CA GLY A 26 12.30 10.84 16.25
C GLY A 26 13.46 10.30 17.12
N VAL A 27 14.17 9.29 16.64
CA VAL A 27 15.34 8.70 17.32
C VAL A 27 16.59 8.82 16.45
N GLU A 28 17.76 8.74 17.08
CA GLU A 28 19.01 8.75 16.34
C GLU A 28 19.14 7.52 15.43
N TYR A 29 19.76 7.67 14.25
CA TYR A 29 20.13 6.58 13.33
C TYR A 29 20.71 5.35 14.07
N SER A 30 21.62 5.59 15.02
CA SER A 30 22.28 4.54 15.80
C SER A 30 21.30 3.71 16.63
N THR A 31 20.22 4.34 17.08
CA THR A 31 19.16 3.73 17.90
C THR A 31 18.28 2.84 17.05
N TYR A 32 17.87 3.30 15.86
CA TYR A 32 17.14 2.46 14.92
C TYR A 32 17.96 1.23 14.50
N GLY A 33 19.25 1.41 14.22
CA GLY A 33 20.16 0.31 13.91
C GLY A 33 20.33 -0.71 15.04
N LYS A 34 20.13 -0.32 16.32
CA LYS A 34 20.12 -1.26 17.45
C LYS A 34 18.84 -2.10 17.50
N TYR A 35 17.70 -1.54 17.06
CA TYR A 35 16.44 -2.29 16.97
C TYR A 35 16.54 -3.42 15.95
N GLU A 36 17.09 -3.16 14.76
CA GLU A 36 17.28 -4.20 13.72
C GLU A 36 18.28 -5.29 14.12
N LYS A 37 19.16 -5.02 15.08
CA LYS A 37 20.13 -5.99 15.61
C LYS A 37 19.62 -6.72 16.86
N GLY A 38 18.43 -6.38 17.36
CA GLY A 38 17.90 -6.90 18.62
C GLY A 38 18.64 -6.41 19.88
N ALA A 39 19.55 -5.45 19.74
CA ALA A 39 20.34 -4.91 20.86
C ALA A 39 19.53 -3.94 21.75
N SER A 40 18.36 -3.50 21.28
CA SER A 40 17.44 -2.66 22.03
C SER A 40 16.00 -3.01 21.65
N LYS A 41 15.09 -2.93 22.62
CA LYS A 41 13.67 -3.23 22.37
C LYS A 41 12.96 -2.03 21.77
N LEU A 42 12.20 -2.28 20.70
CA LEU A 42 11.22 -1.34 20.17
C LEU A 42 10.05 -1.23 21.15
N ARG A 43 9.65 0.00 21.50
CA ARG A 43 8.48 0.24 22.37
C ARG A 43 7.19 0.20 21.55
N LEU A 44 6.06 -0.01 22.22
CA LEU A 44 4.75 -0.13 21.57
C LEU A 44 4.31 1.15 20.84
N ASP A 45 4.59 2.33 21.41
CA ASP A 45 4.35 3.63 20.79
C ASP A 45 5.14 3.78 19.48
N GLN A 46 6.42 3.38 19.49
CA GLN A 46 7.29 3.40 18.32
C GLN A 46 6.83 2.39 17.26
N ALA A 47 6.37 1.21 17.68
CA ALA A 47 5.79 0.22 16.77
C ALA A 47 4.52 0.74 16.07
N LYS A 48 3.66 1.49 16.78
CA LYS A 48 2.48 2.13 16.18
C LYS A 48 2.87 3.18 15.14
N ILE A 49 3.85 4.04 15.44
CA ILE A 49 4.35 5.03 14.48
C ILE A 49 4.85 4.35 13.20
N LEU A 50 5.59 3.25 13.32
CA LEU A 50 6.06 2.49 12.16
C LEU A 50 4.89 1.82 11.41
N ALA A 51 3.94 1.22 12.11
CA ALA A 51 2.77 0.59 11.49
C ALA A 51 1.98 1.63 10.67
N ASP A 52 1.72 2.81 11.24
CA ASP A 52 1.05 3.92 10.56
C ASP A 52 1.87 4.42 9.35
N PHE A 53 3.20 4.55 9.51
CA PHE A 53 4.10 4.94 8.43
C PHE A 53 4.07 3.96 7.24
N TYR A 54 4.04 2.65 7.52
CA TYR A 54 3.90 1.61 6.49
C TYR A 54 2.44 1.39 6.04
N ARG A 55 1.48 2.12 6.62
CA ARG A 55 0.02 1.95 6.39
C ARG A 55 -0.47 0.53 6.66
N MET A 56 0.01 -0.05 7.75
CA MET A 56 -0.31 -1.40 8.19
C MET A 56 -1.04 -1.37 9.53
N SER A 57 -1.84 -2.39 9.81
CA SER A 57 -2.30 -2.62 11.19
C SER A 57 -1.12 -3.05 12.07
N LEU A 58 -1.23 -2.83 13.38
CA LEU A 58 -0.20 -3.27 14.31
C LEU A 58 -0.03 -4.80 14.30
N ASP A 59 -1.11 -5.55 14.07
CA ASP A 59 -1.06 -7.00 13.93
C ASP A 59 -0.27 -7.41 12.68
N ASP A 60 -0.55 -6.80 11.53
CA ASP A 60 0.16 -7.10 10.28
C ASP A 60 1.65 -6.74 10.37
N PHE A 61 1.98 -5.68 11.11
CA PHE A 61 3.36 -5.30 11.39
C PHE A 61 4.09 -6.38 12.19
N TYR A 62 3.52 -6.88 13.28
CA TYR A 62 4.17 -7.93 14.10
C TYR A 62 4.17 -9.31 13.43
N ASN A 63 3.24 -9.57 12.52
CA ASN A 63 3.13 -10.82 11.76
C ASN A 63 3.79 -10.72 10.37
N TYR A 64 4.57 -9.67 10.12
CA TYR A 64 5.14 -9.42 8.80
C TYR A 64 6.08 -10.55 8.36
N GLY A 65 5.86 -11.06 7.14
CA GLY A 65 6.67 -12.13 6.58
C GLY A 65 6.43 -13.52 7.18
N GLU A 66 5.46 -13.66 8.09
CA GLU A 66 4.90 -14.98 8.39
C GLU A 66 4.03 -15.40 7.19
N LYS A 67 4.28 -16.60 6.66
CA LYS A 67 3.44 -17.16 5.60
C LYS A 67 2.04 -17.41 6.18
N LYS A 68 1.15 -16.43 6.07
CA LYS A 68 -0.28 -16.72 6.06
C LYS A 68 -0.52 -17.51 4.78
N ASP A 69 -0.73 -18.82 4.90
CA ASP A 69 -1.30 -19.64 3.85
C ASP A 69 -2.71 -19.12 3.53
N SER A 70 -2.79 -18.01 2.78
CA SER A 70 -3.92 -17.56 1.97
C SER A 70 -3.71 -16.08 1.59
N ALA A 71 -3.35 -15.88 0.32
CA ALA A 71 -3.62 -14.72 -0.52
C ALA A 71 -4.06 -13.39 0.15
N GLN A 72 -3.16 -12.40 0.14
CA GLN A 72 -3.56 -10.99 0.01
C GLN A 72 -2.61 -10.31 -0.98
N LYS A 73 -3.07 -10.25 -2.24
CA LYS A 73 -2.63 -9.25 -3.21
C LYS A 73 -2.91 -7.89 -2.58
N GLN A 74 -1.98 -6.94 -2.69
CA GLN A 74 -2.27 -5.53 -2.40
C GLN A 74 -3.40 -5.08 -3.34
N SER A 75 -4.64 -5.16 -2.86
CA SER A 75 -5.77 -4.46 -3.41
C SER A 75 -5.70 -3.03 -2.89
N VAL A 76 -5.64 -2.08 -3.81
CA VAL A 76 -6.17 -0.74 -3.56
C VAL A 76 -7.58 -0.94 -3.00
N PRO A 77 -8.00 -0.24 -1.93
CA PRO A 77 -9.38 -0.29 -1.44
C PRO A 77 -10.30 0.43 -2.42
N ILE A 78 -10.43 -0.12 -3.62
CA ILE A 78 -11.67 -0.04 -4.37
C ILE A 78 -12.54 -1.06 -3.65
N LEU A 79 -13.66 -0.60 -3.06
CA LEU A 79 -14.59 -1.47 -2.35
C LEU A 79 -14.80 -2.74 -3.19
N GLU A 80 -14.51 -3.91 -2.62
CA GLU A 80 -14.62 -5.18 -3.34
C GLU A 80 -16.04 -5.36 -3.92
N GLU A 81 -17.04 -4.75 -3.27
CA GLU A 81 -18.41 -4.61 -3.77
C GLU A 81 -18.51 -3.88 -5.12
N ASP A 82 -17.75 -2.81 -5.35
CA ASP A 82 -17.81 -2.04 -6.60
C ASP A 82 -17.22 -2.82 -7.77
N ILE A 83 -16.12 -3.55 -7.54
CA ILE A 83 -15.52 -4.44 -8.54
C ILE A 83 -16.46 -5.61 -8.83
N GLU A 84 -17.03 -6.23 -7.80
CA GLU A 84 -17.93 -7.36 -7.97
C GLU A 84 -19.23 -6.94 -8.67
N LEU A 85 -19.78 -5.78 -8.33
CA LEU A 85 -20.94 -5.19 -9.01
C LEU A 85 -20.63 -4.90 -10.49
N TYR A 86 -19.46 -4.33 -10.78
CA TYR A 86 -19.01 -4.08 -12.15
C TYR A 86 -18.86 -5.38 -12.95
N LEU A 87 -18.25 -6.42 -12.38
CA LEU A 87 -18.06 -7.72 -13.03
C LEU A 87 -19.40 -8.45 -13.27
N ARG A 88 -20.32 -8.41 -12.30
CA ARG A 88 -21.68 -8.96 -12.44
C ARG A 88 -22.49 -8.25 -13.52
N LYS A 89 -22.25 -6.94 -13.73
CA LYS A 89 -22.94 -6.10 -14.71
C LYS A 89 -22.37 -6.17 -16.13
N ARG A 90 -21.48 -7.12 -16.48
CA ARG A 90 -20.93 -7.27 -17.85
C ARG A 90 -22.05 -7.42 -18.90
N ARG A 91 -22.58 -6.27 -19.34
CA ARG A 91 -23.27 -6.08 -20.61
C ARG A 91 -22.25 -6.39 -21.70
N ARG A 92 -22.69 -6.93 -22.83
CA ARG A 92 -21.87 -7.43 -23.95
C ARG A 92 -20.95 -6.37 -24.62
N GLN A 93 -20.83 -5.15 -24.06
CA GLN A 93 -20.18 -3.99 -24.64
C GLN A 93 -19.26 -3.22 -23.65
N ALA A 94 -18.68 -3.90 -22.65
CA ALA A 94 -17.71 -3.25 -21.77
C ALA A 94 -16.40 -2.94 -22.52
N VAL A 95 -15.82 -1.76 -22.29
CA VAL A 95 -14.54 -1.31 -22.87
C VAL A 95 -13.46 -1.31 -21.78
N SER A 96 -12.27 -1.81 -22.12
CA SER A 96 -11.10 -1.78 -21.25
C SER A 96 -10.17 -0.64 -21.66
N LEU A 97 -9.67 0.13 -20.68
CA LEU A 97 -8.72 1.21 -20.88
C LEU A 97 -7.51 1.01 -19.96
N THR A 98 -6.31 1.19 -20.50
CA THR A 98 -5.07 1.23 -19.73
C THR A 98 -4.64 2.69 -19.57
N ILE A 99 -4.33 3.10 -18.35
CA ILE A 99 -3.96 4.48 -18.02
C ILE A 99 -2.63 4.47 -17.28
N GLU A 100 -1.73 5.35 -17.69
CA GLU A 100 -0.48 5.61 -16.98
C GLU A 100 -0.64 6.91 -16.17
N LEU A 101 -0.29 6.88 -14.89
CA LEU A 101 -0.38 8.03 -13.99
C LEU A 101 1.04 8.53 -13.69
N ASP A 102 1.27 9.82 -13.90
CA ASP A 102 2.55 10.49 -13.64
C ASP A 102 2.60 11.24 -12.30
N GLY A 103 1.49 11.23 -11.55
CA GLY A 103 1.34 11.91 -10.27
C GLY A 103 0.89 13.37 -10.36
N THR A 104 0.66 13.89 -11.56
CA THR A 104 0.17 15.27 -11.77
C THR A 104 -1.36 15.33 -11.72
N SER A 105 -1.90 16.46 -11.27
CA SER A 105 -3.36 16.65 -11.23
C SER A 105 -3.92 16.84 -12.65
N GLU A 106 -3.11 17.37 -13.56
CA GLU A 106 -3.40 17.57 -14.96
C GLU A 106 -3.68 16.24 -15.67
N THR A 107 -2.79 15.27 -15.52
CA THR A 107 -2.92 13.93 -16.11
C THR A 107 -4.14 13.20 -15.57
N VAL A 108 -4.39 13.27 -14.26
CA VAL A 108 -5.59 12.69 -13.65
C VAL A 108 -6.86 13.32 -14.21
N ASN A 109 -6.96 14.65 -14.23
CA ASN A 109 -8.14 15.37 -14.71
C ASN A 109 -8.41 15.08 -16.20
N HIS A 110 -7.36 14.96 -17.01
CA HIS A 110 -7.47 14.58 -18.41
C HIS A 110 -8.12 13.19 -18.56
N TYR A 111 -7.61 12.20 -17.84
CA TYR A 111 -8.12 10.83 -17.93
C TYR A 111 -9.52 10.67 -17.36
N LEU A 112 -9.87 11.40 -16.28
CA LEU A 112 -11.24 11.42 -15.77
C LEU A 112 -12.25 11.87 -16.83
N LYS A 113 -11.93 12.95 -17.56
CA LYS A 113 -12.76 13.44 -18.65
C LYS A 113 -12.92 12.40 -19.78
N LEU A 114 -11.83 11.73 -20.14
CA LEU A 114 -11.84 10.68 -21.18
C LEU A 114 -12.71 9.49 -20.76
N ILE A 115 -12.63 9.06 -19.49
CA ILE A 115 -13.46 7.98 -18.94
C ILE A 115 -14.95 8.36 -19.00
N GLU A 116 -15.31 9.59 -18.62
CA GLU A 116 -16.69 10.07 -18.68
C GLU A 116 -17.26 10.05 -20.11
N ASP A 117 -16.48 10.54 -21.08
CA ASP A 117 -16.91 10.59 -22.48
C ASP A 117 -17.03 9.19 -23.09
N LEU A 118 -16.10 8.28 -22.76
CA LEU A 118 -16.21 6.87 -23.15
C LEU A 118 -17.45 6.21 -22.54
N ASN A 119 -17.77 6.50 -21.28
CA ASN A 119 -18.94 5.94 -20.62
C ASN A 119 -20.24 6.40 -21.31
N LYS A 120 -20.34 7.68 -21.69
CA LYS A 120 -21.47 8.21 -22.48
C LYS A 120 -21.61 7.48 -23.82
N LEU A 121 -20.49 7.21 -24.50
CA LEU A 121 -20.49 6.51 -25.79
C LEU A 121 -20.91 5.04 -25.66
N VAL A 122 -20.43 4.35 -24.62
CA VAL A 122 -20.83 2.96 -24.34
C VAL A 122 -22.31 2.89 -24.00
N ALA A 123 -22.83 3.84 -23.21
CA ALA A 123 -24.24 3.93 -22.88
C ALA A 123 -25.13 4.22 -24.10
N ALA A 124 -24.64 4.96 -25.10
CA ALA A 124 -25.38 5.26 -26.33
C ALA A 124 -25.43 4.08 -27.33
N ARG A 125 -24.58 3.05 -27.17
CA ARG A 125 -24.50 1.88 -28.06
C ARG A 125 -25.23 0.64 -27.55
N GLY A 126 -25.66 0.63 -26.29
CA GLY A 126 -26.38 -0.47 -25.63
C GLY A 126 -27.86 -0.18 -25.46
#